data_AF-A0A4C1SIA1-F1
#
_entry.id   AF-A0A4C1SIA1-F1
#
_cell.length_a   1.000
_cell.length_b   1.000
_cell.length_c   1.000
_cell.angle_alpha   90.00
_cell.angle_beta   90.00
_cell.angle_gamma   90.00
#
_symmetry.space_group_name_H-M   'P 1'
#
loop_
_entity.id
_entity.type
_entity.pdbx_description
1 polymer ?
#
loop_
_entity_poly.entity_id
_entity_poly.type
_entity_poly.pdbx_seq_one_letter_code
_entity_poly.pdbx_strand_id
1 'polypeptide(L)'
;MTRDTKVALEERILRTMKKLSKENDQDYSETFTDWETPKITWINGVPGCGKTTWIVQEFDNKRIIVTATIEAAEDLKRKLANRIGAEATTRVRTMASILVNGFKEHTHNRLLIDEAMMNHFGAIITAALLAKAKELLLIGDINQIPHIDRHNVFPMSYEKPNAVAKSPRTATILQKPMDVACPQRNL
;
A
#
# COMPACT_ATOMS: atom_id res chain seq x y z
N MET A 1 15.03 27.08 14.92
CA MET A 1 14.78 25.67 15.26
C MET A 1 14.05 25.02 14.09
N THR A 2 14.78 24.32 13.22
CA THR A 2 14.21 23.46 12.19
C THR A 2 13.53 22.29 12.90
N ARG A 3 12.19 22.24 12.90
CA ARG A 3 11.46 21.06 13.37
C ARG A 3 11.96 19.86 12.58
N ASP A 4 12.29 18.79 13.30
CA ASP A 4 12.74 17.55 12.69
C ASP A 4 11.69 17.08 11.67
N THR A 5 12.14 16.82 10.44
CA THR A 5 11.25 16.55 9.30
C THR A 5 10.37 15.32 9.52
N LYS A 6 10.87 14.36 10.30
CA LYS A 6 10.13 13.16 10.71
C LYS A 6 8.96 13.50 11.65
N VAL A 7 9.20 14.34 12.65
CA VAL A 7 8.16 14.79 13.61
C VAL A 7 7.08 15.58 12.88
N ALA A 8 7.47 16.44 11.93
CA ALA A 8 6.51 17.18 11.11
C ALA A 8 5.63 16.28 10.25
N LEU A 9 6.16 15.14 9.79
CA LEU A 9 5.41 14.14 9.02
C LEU A 9 4.37 13.42 9.89
N GLU A 10 4.79 12.94 11.05
CA GLU A 10 3.93 12.22 12.01
C GLU A 10 2.77 13.12 12.48
N GLU A 11 3.04 14.39 12.81
CA GLU A 11 1.99 15.35 13.17
C GLU A 11 0.99 15.59 12.03
N ARG A 12 1.44 15.57 10.77
CA ARG A 12 0.54 15.74 9.62
C ARG A 12 -0.34 14.51 9.43
N ILE A 13 0.22 13.30 9.57
CA ILE A 13 -0.55 12.06 9.52
C ILE A 13 -1.60 12.05 10.64
N LEU A 14 -1.21 12.40 11.86
CA LEU A 14 -2.12 12.49 13.00
C LEU A 14 -3.27 13.48 12.74
N ARG A 15 -2.96 14.65 12.18
CA ARG A 15 -3.99 15.64 11.80
C ARG A 15 -4.95 15.10 10.75
N THR A 16 -4.47 14.36 9.75
CA THR A 16 -5.34 13.70 8.76
C THR A 16 -6.24 12.67 9.42
N MET A 17 -5.71 11.83 10.31
CA MET A 17 -6.48 10.80 11.03
C MET A 17 -7.57 11.42 11.91
N LYS A 18 -7.25 12.47 12.66
CA LYS A 18 -8.22 13.19 13.50
C LYS A 18 -9.37 13.80 12.68
N LYS A 19 -9.07 14.33 11.49
CA LYS A 19 -10.09 14.82 10.56
C LYS A 19 -11.01 13.70 10.06
N LEU A 20 -10.45 12.52 9.77
CA LEU A 20 -11.23 11.35 9.40
C LEU A 20 -12.10 10.84 10.54
N SER A 21 -11.62 10.94 11.79
CA SER A 21 -12.30 10.42 12.97
C SER A 21 -13.46 11.29 13.47
N LYS A 22 -13.67 12.51 12.94
CA LYS A 22 -14.64 13.50 13.46
C LYS A 22 -14.61 13.57 15.01
N GLU A 23 -13.42 13.78 15.59
CA GLU A 23 -13.15 13.72 17.04
C GLU A 23 -13.94 14.73 17.92
N ASN A 24 -14.94 15.43 17.38
CA ASN A 24 -15.87 16.29 18.11
C ASN A 24 -17.27 15.68 18.33
N ASP A 25 -17.59 14.54 17.71
CA ASP A 25 -18.86 13.84 17.96
C ASP A 25 -18.61 12.59 18.80
N GLN A 26 -19.33 12.51 19.91
CA GLN A 26 -19.23 11.49 20.95
C GLN A 26 -19.71 10.10 20.52
N ASP A 27 -19.88 9.90 19.20
CA ASP A 27 -20.49 8.73 18.61
C ASP A 27 -19.59 8.18 17.49
N TYR A 28 -18.69 7.26 17.88
CA TYR A 28 -17.80 6.54 16.95
C TYR A 28 -18.57 5.69 15.91
N SER A 29 -19.89 5.52 16.08
CA SER A 29 -20.73 4.66 15.24
C SER A 29 -21.19 5.32 13.93
N GLU A 30 -21.24 6.65 13.85
CA GLU A 30 -21.84 7.35 12.70
C GLU A 30 -20.85 7.70 11.58
N THR A 31 -19.54 7.66 11.83
CA THR A 31 -18.52 8.19 10.89
C THR A 31 -18.15 7.21 9.76
N PHE A 32 -18.53 5.94 9.88
CA PHE A 32 -18.18 4.86 8.94
C PHE A 32 -19.39 4.27 8.21
N THR A 33 -20.59 4.84 8.38
CA THR A 33 -21.85 4.29 7.88
C THR A 33 -21.91 4.14 6.35
N ASP A 34 -21.19 5.01 5.61
CA ASP A 34 -21.13 4.96 4.14
C ASP A 34 -19.90 4.21 3.58
N TRP A 35 -19.03 3.66 4.45
CA TRP A 35 -17.84 2.95 4.00
C TRP A 35 -18.14 1.47 3.75
N GLU A 36 -18.30 1.12 2.48
CA GLU A 36 -18.29 -0.28 2.06
C GLU A 36 -16.88 -0.86 2.17
N THR A 37 -16.75 -2.01 2.82
CA THR A 37 -15.45 -2.69 2.94
C THR A 37 -14.94 -3.07 1.54
N PRO A 38 -13.74 -2.62 1.14
CA PRO A 38 -13.23 -2.92 -0.19
C PRO A 38 -12.96 -4.40 -0.35
N LYS A 39 -13.08 -4.89 -1.58
CA LYS A 39 -12.63 -6.23 -1.94
C LYS A 39 -11.10 -6.29 -1.89
N ILE A 40 -10.56 -6.98 -0.88
CA ILE A 40 -9.12 -7.16 -0.69
C ILE A 40 -8.66 -8.44 -1.40
N THR A 41 -7.69 -8.33 -2.29
CA THR A 41 -7.05 -9.46 -2.98
C THR A 41 -5.57 -9.49 -2.66
N TRP A 42 -5.04 -10.65 -2.28
CA TRP A 42 -3.61 -10.85 -2.01
C TRP A 42 -2.92 -11.61 -3.14
N ILE A 43 -1.79 -11.09 -3.61
CA ILE A 43 -0.89 -11.75 -4.55
C ILE A 43 0.47 -11.92 -3.87
N ASN A 44 0.86 -13.17 -3.63
CA ASN A 44 2.18 -13.50 -3.14
C ASN A 44 3.16 -13.65 -4.30
N GLY A 45 4.27 -12.91 -4.27
CA GLY A 45 5.34 -12.96 -5.27
C GLY A 45 6.73 -13.03 -4.63
N VAL A 46 7.37 -14.20 -4.70
CA VAL A 46 8.74 -14.45 -4.24
C VAL A 46 9.74 -13.48 -4.89
N PRO A 47 10.95 -13.20 -4.33
CA PRO A 47 11.78 -12.05 -4.71
C PRO A 47 11.92 -11.73 -6.20
N GLY A 48 12.90 -12.17 -6.99
CA GLY A 48 12.96 -11.89 -8.44
C GLY A 48 11.84 -12.46 -9.37
N CYS A 49 10.58 -12.59 -8.94
CA CYS A 49 9.45 -13.04 -9.77
C CYS A 49 8.88 -11.94 -10.69
N GLY A 50 9.52 -10.77 -10.77
CA GLY A 50 9.04 -9.71 -11.67
C GLY A 50 7.71 -9.08 -11.25
N LYS A 51 7.40 -9.01 -9.94
CA LYS A 51 6.22 -8.29 -9.40
C LYS A 51 6.02 -6.93 -10.05
N THR A 52 7.07 -6.11 -10.07
CA THR A 52 7.05 -4.77 -10.67
C THR A 52 6.71 -4.80 -12.16
N THR A 53 7.22 -5.78 -12.90
CA THR A 53 6.91 -5.95 -14.33
C THR A 53 5.44 -6.31 -14.52
N TRP A 54 4.92 -7.21 -13.70
CA TRP A 54 3.51 -7.59 -13.70
C TRP A 54 2.60 -6.41 -13.34
N ILE A 55 2.98 -5.61 -12.34
CA ILE A 55 2.25 -4.38 -11.95
C ILE A 55 2.13 -3.42 -13.13
N VAL A 56 3.23 -3.18 -13.85
CA VAL A 56 3.24 -2.30 -15.02
C VAL A 56 2.37 -2.86 -16.15
N GLN A 57 2.40 -4.18 -16.36
CA GLN A 57 1.60 -4.85 -17.38
C GLN A 57 0.10 -4.80 -17.10
N GLU A 58 -0.30 -5.06 -15.85
CA GLU A 58 -1.68 -5.13 -15.36
C GLU A 58 -2.26 -3.76 -14.97
N PHE A 59 -1.46 -2.70 -15.08
CA PHE A 59 -1.89 -1.34 -14.77
C PHE A 59 -3.04 -0.88 -15.68
N ASP A 60 -4.09 -0.32 -15.08
CA ASP A 60 -5.21 0.31 -15.77
C ASP A 60 -5.35 1.79 -15.32
N ASN A 61 -5.97 2.62 -16.17
CA ASN A 61 -6.16 4.06 -15.88
C ASN A 61 -7.16 4.35 -14.75
N LYS A 62 -7.70 3.33 -14.06
CA LYS A 62 -8.58 3.49 -12.89
C LYS A 62 -7.86 3.16 -11.58
N ARG A 63 -6.63 2.66 -11.65
CA ARG A 63 -5.79 2.30 -10.50
C ARG A 63 -4.85 3.43 -10.11
N ILE A 64 -4.56 3.49 -8.81
CA ILE A 64 -3.39 4.18 -8.26
C ILE A 64 -2.48 3.11 -7.69
N ILE A 65 -1.18 3.24 -7.95
CA ILE A 65 -0.15 2.40 -7.35
C ILE A 65 0.42 3.10 -6.14
N VAL A 66 0.45 2.38 -5.03
CA VAL A 66 1.03 2.80 -3.77
C VAL A 66 2.18 1.87 -3.43
N THR A 67 3.29 2.42 -2.98
CA THR A 67 4.45 1.63 -2.53
C THR A 67 5.02 2.16 -1.22
N ALA A 68 5.81 1.35 -0.52
CA ALA A 68 6.42 1.71 0.75
C ALA A 68 7.57 2.73 0.58
N THR A 69 8.40 2.59 -0.47
CA THR A 69 9.66 3.35 -0.60
C THR A 69 9.65 4.34 -1.77
N ILE A 70 10.50 5.36 -1.67
CA ILE A 70 10.63 6.38 -2.73
C ILE A 70 11.26 5.77 -3.98
N GLU A 71 12.27 4.93 -3.78
CA GLU A 71 13.02 4.26 -4.84
C GLU A 71 12.11 3.36 -5.68
N ALA A 72 11.23 2.57 -5.03
CA ALA A 72 10.25 1.75 -5.72
C ALA A 72 9.24 2.63 -6.50
N ALA A 73 8.83 3.77 -5.94
CA ALA A 73 7.92 4.69 -6.60
C ALA A 73 8.57 5.31 -7.85
N GLU A 74 9.83 5.71 -7.78
CA GLU A 74 10.57 6.27 -8.91
C GLU A 74 10.80 5.24 -10.02
N ASP A 75 11.10 3.98 -9.66
CA ASP A 75 11.24 2.92 -10.65
C ASP A 75 9.92 2.60 -11.37
N LEU A 76 8.83 2.51 -10.62
CA LEU A 76 7.49 2.33 -11.18
C LEU A 76 7.08 3.51 -12.07
N LYS A 77 7.37 4.75 -11.66
CA LYS A 77 7.10 5.95 -12.47
C LYS A 77 7.85 5.90 -13.79
N ARG A 78 9.15 5.58 -13.77
CA ARG A 78 9.95 5.44 -14.99
C ARG A 78 9.38 4.38 -15.93
N LYS A 79 9.01 3.21 -15.40
CA LYS A 79 8.43 2.12 -16.20
C LYS A 79 7.05 2.48 -16.77
N LEU A 80 6.23 3.19 -16.01
CA LEU A 80 4.88 3.62 -16.44
C LEU A 80 4.90 4.86 -17.32
N ALA A 81 5.91 5.72 -17.24
CA ALA A 81 6.04 6.89 -18.10
C ALA A 81 6.04 6.51 -19.59
N ASN A 82 6.57 5.33 -19.93
CA ASN A 82 6.51 4.78 -21.29
C ASN A 82 5.09 4.45 -21.77
N ARG A 83 4.12 4.28 -20.86
CA ARG A 83 2.72 3.93 -21.17
C ARG A 83 1.76 5.12 -21.03
N ILE A 84 1.92 5.93 -19.99
CA ILE A 84 0.97 7.01 -19.63
C ILE A 84 1.64 8.39 -19.53
N GLY A 85 2.92 8.50 -19.89
CA GLY A 85 3.63 9.77 -19.90
C GLY A 85 3.69 10.44 -18.52
N ALA A 86 3.43 11.75 -18.50
CA ALA A 86 3.54 12.59 -17.30
C ALA A 86 2.57 12.19 -16.17
N GLU A 87 1.46 11.52 -16.50
CA GLU A 87 0.48 11.05 -15.51
C GLU A 87 1.06 10.00 -14.56
N ALA A 88 2.16 9.32 -14.92
CA ALA A 88 2.82 8.36 -14.03
C ALA A 88 3.14 8.95 -12.65
N THR A 89 3.47 10.25 -12.59
CA THR A 89 3.80 10.95 -11.34
C THR A 89 2.60 11.07 -10.39
N THR A 90 1.39 11.23 -10.92
CA THR A 90 0.16 11.32 -10.12
C THR A 90 -0.40 9.95 -9.78
N ARG A 91 -0.18 8.95 -10.66
CA ARG A 91 -0.66 7.57 -10.51
C ARG A 91 0.19 6.69 -9.59
N VAL A 92 1.45 7.04 -9.37
CA VAL A 92 2.37 6.27 -8.50
C VAL A 92 2.81 7.14 -7.32
N ARG A 93 2.48 6.72 -6.11
CA ARG A 93 2.78 7.48 -4.89
C ARG A 93 3.28 6.58 -3.76
N THR A 94 4.00 7.17 -2.81
CA THR A 94 4.38 6.46 -1.58
C THR A 94 3.23 6.48 -0.58
N MET A 95 3.17 5.47 0.29
CA MET A 95 2.18 5.38 1.38
C MET A 95 2.21 6.66 2.23
N ALA A 96 3.41 7.11 2.63
CA ALA A 96 3.59 8.35 3.38
C ALA A 96 3.02 9.58 2.65
N SER A 97 3.25 9.70 1.33
CA SER A 97 2.71 10.82 0.54
C SER A 97 1.18 10.84 0.54
N ILE A 98 0.54 9.67 0.47
CA ILE A 98 -0.91 9.53 0.49
C ILE A 98 -1.49 9.91 1.84
N LEU A 99 -0.95 9.39 2.94
CA LEU A 99 -1.45 9.69 4.29
C LEU A 99 -1.34 11.19 4.63
N VAL A 100 -0.34 11.86 4.06
CA VAL A 100 -0.02 13.25 4.37
C VAL A 100 -0.76 14.26 3.50
N ASN A 101 -0.96 13.95 2.22
CA ASN A 101 -1.58 14.89 1.27
C ASN A 101 -2.96 14.43 0.79
N GLY A 102 -3.41 13.24 1.17
CA GLY A 102 -4.64 12.63 0.67
C GLY A 102 -4.62 12.43 -0.85
N PHE A 103 -5.82 12.28 -1.42
CA PHE A 103 -6.05 12.25 -2.86
C PHE A 103 -6.73 13.54 -3.28
N LYS A 104 -6.30 14.13 -4.41
CA LYS A 104 -6.89 15.38 -4.92
C LYS A 104 -8.25 15.17 -5.59
N GLU A 105 -8.51 13.95 -6.06
CA GLU A 105 -9.75 13.59 -6.76
C GLU A 105 -10.25 12.24 -6.26
N HIS A 106 -11.57 12.09 -6.14
CA HIS A 106 -12.26 10.82 -5.83
C HIS A 106 -12.36 9.90 -7.06
N THR A 107 -11.43 9.99 -8.00
CA THR A 107 -11.54 9.39 -9.34
C THR A 107 -11.11 7.93 -9.41
N HIS A 108 -10.61 7.35 -8.31
CA HIS A 108 -9.91 6.07 -8.37
C HIS A 108 -10.48 5.07 -7.36
N ASN A 109 -11.33 4.19 -7.87
CA ASN A 109 -12.01 3.17 -7.06
C ASN A 109 -11.09 1.97 -6.73
N ARG A 110 -9.85 1.93 -7.23
CA ARG A 110 -8.96 0.76 -7.14
C ARG A 110 -7.56 1.18 -6.70
N LEU A 111 -7.05 0.58 -5.62
CA LEU A 111 -5.66 0.75 -5.20
C LEU A 111 -4.88 -0.54 -5.41
N LEU A 112 -3.65 -0.39 -5.90
CA LEU A 112 -2.65 -1.45 -5.96
C LEU A 112 -1.53 -1.08 -4.99
N ILE A 113 -1.30 -1.92 -3.98
CA ILE A 113 -0.26 -1.73 -2.98
C ILE A 113 0.89 -2.68 -3.30
N ASP A 114 2.02 -2.13 -3.73
CA ASP A 114 3.28 -2.85 -3.89
C ASP A 114 4.05 -2.90 -2.57
N GLU A 115 4.81 -3.97 -2.37
CA GLU A 115 5.48 -4.31 -1.11
C GLU A 115 4.56 -4.14 0.12
N ALA A 116 3.34 -4.69 0.01
CA ALA A 116 2.30 -4.53 1.02
C ALA A 116 2.73 -5.00 2.42
N MET A 117 3.60 -6.01 2.52
CA MET A 117 4.14 -6.49 3.80
C MET A 117 4.95 -5.44 4.56
N MET A 118 5.54 -4.45 3.88
CA MET A 118 6.34 -3.40 4.51
C MET A 118 5.48 -2.32 5.18
N ASN A 119 4.18 -2.26 4.87
CA ASN A 119 3.28 -1.26 5.42
C ASN A 119 2.44 -1.89 6.55
N HIS A 120 2.23 -1.13 7.63
CA HIS A 120 1.24 -1.50 8.63
C HIS A 120 -0.16 -1.59 8.00
N PHE A 121 -0.91 -2.65 8.28
CA PHE A 121 -2.23 -2.85 7.67
C PHE A 121 -3.19 -1.68 7.92
N GLY A 122 -3.15 -1.06 9.11
CA GLY A 122 -3.93 0.15 9.40
C GLY A 122 -3.64 1.30 8.43
N ALA A 123 -2.38 1.47 8.00
CA ALA A 123 -2.03 2.50 7.00
C ALA A 123 -2.64 2.19 5.63
N ILE A 124 -2.69 0.91 5.24
CA ILE A 124 -3.32 0.46 4.00
C ILE A 124 -4.83 0.75 4.04
N ILE A 125 -5.49 0.45 5.16
CA ILE A 125 -6.92 0.74 5.33
C ILE A 125 -7.19 2.25 5.33
N THR A 126 -6.36 3.06 5.99
CA THR A 126 -6.49 4.52 5.91
C THR A 126 -6.32 5.05 4.49
N ALA A 127 -5.35 4.52 3.73
CA ALA A 127 -5.19 4.89 2.33
C ALA A 127 -6.42 4.51 1.50
N ALA A 128 -7.01 3.34 1.75
CA ALA A 128 -8.25 2.91 1.10
C ALA A 128 -9.43 3.85 1.43
N LEU A 129 -9.58 4.21 2.70
CA LEU A 129 -10.59 5.15 3.20
C LEU A 129 -10.45 6.53 2.53
N LEU A 130 -9.23 7.07 2.50
CA LEU A 130 -8.91 8.34 1.84
C LEU A 130 -9.22 8.30 0.33
N ALA A 131 -9.01 7.15 -0.32
CA ALA A 131 -9.26 6.97 -1.75
C ALA A 131 -10.75 6.71 -2.08
N LYS A 132 -11.60 6.40 -1.09
CA LYS A 132 -12.93 5.83 -1.33
C LYS A 132 -12.86 4.55 -2.19
N ALA A 133 -11.81 3.74 -2.00
CA ALA A 133 -11.52 2.59 -2.86
C ALA A 133 -12.52 1.45 -2.62
N LYS A 134 -12.98 0.82 -3.71
CA LYS A 134 -13.84 -0.38 -3.70
C LYS A 134 -13.05 -1.68 -3.83
N GLU A 135 -11.84 -1.62 -4.39
CA GLU A 135 -10.97 -2.78 -4.58
C GLU A 135 -9.54 -2.45 -4.13
N LEU A 136 -8.93 -3.37 -3.37
CA LEU A 136 -7.54 -3.32 -2.94
C LEU A 136 -6.81 -4.55 -3.46
N LEU A 137 -5.75 -4.33 -4.25
CA LEU A 137 -4.85 -5.37 -4.69
C LEU A 137 -3.53 -5.25 -3.92
N LEU A 138 -3.27 -6.20 -3.04
CA LEU A 138 -2.07 -6.24 -2.21
C LEU A 138 -1.07 -7.19 -2.84
N ILE A 139 0.11 -6.67 -3.15
CA ILE A 139 1.20 -7.42 -3.76
C ILE A 139 2.38 -7.36 -2.81
N GLY A 140 2.95 -8.51 -2.52
CA GLY A 140 4.11 -8.59 -1.64
C GLY A 140 4.64 -10.00 -1.54
N ASP A 141 5.56 -10.19 -0.62
CA ASP A 141 6.19 -11.46 -0.36
C ASP A 141 6.11 -11.78 1.12
N ILE A 142 5.35 -12.83 1.46
CA ILE A 142 5.11 -13.24 2.85
C ILE A 142 6.44 -13.60 3.55
N ASN A 143 7.41 -14.09 2.79
CA ASN A 143 8.69 -14.54 3.30
C ASN A 143 9.74 -13.41 3.35
N GLN A 144 9.42 -12.21 2.86
CA GLN A 144 10.26 -11.03 3.06
C GLN A 144 9.96 -10.32 4.37
N ILE A 145 10.88 -9.44 4.76
CA ILE A 145 10.84 -8.70 6.02
C ILE A 145 9.55 -7.87 6.07
N PRO A 146 8.64 -8.14 7.02
CA PRO A 146 7.42 -7.37 7.18
C PRO A 146 7.71 -6.01 7.82
N HIS A 147 6.69 -5.17 7.94
CA HIS A 147 6.71 -3.97 8.77
C HIS A 147 7.24 -4.31 10.18
N ILE A 148 8.22 -3.54 10.66
CA ILE A 148 8.79 -3.65 12.00
C ILE A 148 8.50 -2.33 12.72
N ASP A 149 7.77 -2.39 13.84
CA ASP A 149 7.70 -1.26 14.74
C ASP A 149 9.02 -1.11 15.50
N ARG A 150 9.67 0.03 15.28
CA ARG A 150 10.96 0.36 15.86
C ARG A 150 10.86 0.91 17.28
N HIS A 151 9.71 1.49 17.65
CA HIS A 151 9.54 2.09 18.96
C HIS A 151 8.93 1.10 19.95
N ASN A 152 8.16 0.10 19.46
CA ASN A 152 7.59 -1.01 20.23
C ASN A 152 6.91 -0.53 21.53
N VAL A 153 6.18 0.60 21.42
CA VAL A 153 5.62 1.30 22.58
C VAL A 153 4.34 0.60 23.07
N PHE A 154 3.67 -0.14 22.19
CA PHE A 154 2.43 -0.87 22.49
C PHE A 154 2.36 -2.17 21.67
N PRO A 155 1.73 -3.23 22.22
CA PRO A 155 1.47 -4.43 21.45
C PRO A 155 0.47 -4.13 20.34
N MET A 156 0.86 -4.38 19.10
CA MET A 156 0.00 -4.17 17.94
C MET A 156 -0.69 -5.49 17.54
N SER A 157 -1.97 -5.39 17.21
CA SER A 157 -2.77 -6.49 16.65
C SER A 157 -3.14 -6.15 15.21
N TYR A 158 -3.23 -7.17 14.34
CA TYR A 158 -3.58 -7.03 12.92
C TYR A 158 -2.59 -6.22 12.06
N GLU A 159 -1.29 -6.24 12.39
CA GLU A 159 -0.27 -5.52 11.64
C GLU A 159 -0.09 -6.01 10.20
N LYS A 160 -0.20 -7.34 10.00
CA LYS A 160 0.15 -8.01 8.75
C LYS A 160 -1.04 -8.06 7.80
N PRO A 161 -0.94 -7.54 6.57
CA PRO A 161 -2.05 -7.54 5.62
C PRO A 161 -2.53 -8.94 5.21
N ASN A 162 -1.61 -9.91 5.15
CA ASN A 162 -1.92 -11.30 4.79
C ASN A 162 -2.79 -12.02 5.84
N ALA A 163 -2.85 -11.54 7.08
CA ALA A 163 -3.71 -12.12 8.11
C ALA A 163 -5.20 -11.81 7.90
N VAL A 164 -5.51 -10.78 7.11
CA VAL A 164 -6.88 -10.25 6.93
C VAL A 164 -7.43 -10.50 5.52
N ALA A 165 -6.57 -10.56 4.50
CA ALA A 165 -7.00 -10.77 3.11
C ALA A 165 -7.46 -12.23 2.86
N LYS A 166 -8.71 -12.42 2.41
CA LYS A 166 -9.25 -13.74 2.04
C LYS A 166 -8.93 -14.07 0.56
N SER A 167 -8.28 -15.21 0.36
CA SER A 167 -7.82 -15.83 -0.90
C SER A 167 -6.47 -15.35 -1.46
N PRO A 168 -5.38 -16.12 -1.26
CA PRO A 168 -4.15 -15.92 -2.02
C PRO A 168 -4.33 -16.49 -3.43
N ARG A 169 -4.23 -15.65 -4.47
CA ARG A 169 -3.83 -16.17 -5.78
C ARG A 169 -2.32 -16.14 -5.82
N THR A 170 -1.70 -17.31 -5.71
CA THR A 170 -0.26 -17.46 -5.91
C THR A 170 0.00 -17.37 -7.41
N ALA A 171 0.42 -16.19 -7.88
CA ALA A 171 0.87 -16.04 -9.25
C ALA A 171 2.37 -16.35 -9.29
N THR A 172 2.75 -17.48 -9.90
CA THR A 172 4.15 -17.76 -10.23
C THR A 172 4.53 -16.89 -11.43
N ILE A 173 4.90 -15.64 -11.15
CA ILE A 173 5.29 -14.68 -12.18
C ILE A 173 6.78 -14.95 -12.47
N LEU A 174 7.08 -15.56 -13.61
CA LEU A 174 8.40 -15.78 -14.24
C LEU A 174 9.57 -16.45 -13.46
N GLN A 175 10.35 -17.24 -14.21
CA GLN A 175 11.44 -18.10 -13.77
C GLN A 175 12.66 -17.34 -13.21
N LYS A 176 13.07 -17.72 -12.00
CA LYS A 176 14.41 -17.44 -11.46
C LYS A 176 15.40 -18.54 -11.89
N PRO A 177 16.71 -18.28 -11.97
CA PRO A 177 17.71 -19.35 -12.06
C PRO A 177 17.52 -20.36 -10.91
N MET A 178 17.71 -21.66 -11.18
CA MET A 178 17.39 -22.73 -10.23
C MET A 178 18.09 -22.58 -8.88
N ASP A 179 19.31 -22.02 -8.86
CA ASP A 179 20.11 -21.82 -7.66
C ASP A 179 19.43 -20.87 -6.64
N VAL A 180 18.60 -19.94 -7.11
CA VAL A 180 17.82 -19.01 -6.27
C VAL A 180 16.41 -19.55 -5.99
N ALA A 181 15.88 -20.38 -6.90
CA ALA A 181 14.54 -20.96 -6.76
C ALA A 181 14.52 -22.15 -5.78
N CYS A 182 15.58 -22.98 -5.74
CA CYS A 182 15.64 -24.21 -4.95
C CYS A 182 15.54 -23.96 -3.43
N PRO A 183 16.24 -22.97 -2.84
CA PRO A 183 16.12 -22.69 -1.41
C PRO A 183 14.75 -22.12 -1.02
N GLN A 184 14.08 -21.42 -1.94
CA GLN A 184 12.81 -20.73 -1.67
C GLN A 184 11.57 -21.60 -1.84
N ARG A 185 11.71 -22.82 -2.39
CA ARG A 185 10.61 -23.80 -2.47
C ARG A 185 10.43 -24.60 -1.18
N ASN A 186 11.42 -24.59 -0.29
CA ASN A 186 11.45 -25.36 0.96
C ASN A 186 11.19 -24.48 2.21
N LEU A 187 10.76 -23.23 2.02
CA LEU A 187 10.37 -22.26 3.04
C LEU A 187 8.89 -21.92 2.90
#